data_AF-A0A7S0RBD0-F1
#
_entry.id   AF-A0A7S0RBD0-F1
#
_cell.length_a   1.000
_cell.length_b   1.000
_cell.length_c   1.000
_cell.angle_alpha   90.00
_cell.angle_beta   90.00
_cell.angle_gamma   90.00
#
_symmetry.space_group_name_H-M   'P 1'
#
loop_
_entity.id
_entity.type
_entity.pdbx_description
1 polymer ?
#
loop_
_entity_poly.entity_id
_entity_poly.type
_entity_poly.pdbx_seq_one_letter_code
_entity_poly.pdbx_strand_id
1 'polypeptide(L)'
;TCIAYRMWQVMQRSGVVQPEDGALQGCNILFISSNHRLVDQVKRDLRLIRQAWDDPPLTEEDLKAIDSSHAEALKKHRLADVPPDAFPLFITSRHYLHMLEGSLPPDLAFFKRDARGGFCRKKDKGADSVNKGWNFQECELTHAKFVRDIWPKIKPKKQKKDDELAPDVVWTEICSHIKGSLEAVESPNGCLSLEGYLALGRKRALANFGEDARREVYAVFLEYQAVKRREEMYDLMDLVYHLYVQLHSRQYRGPPIHALFRDEVQDFLQAELAQDLLLAANPNALFYAGDSAQTITRGVHFRFAEVTTMFRNARERYDKQQEDGRSQPEQGGAAASSSGDTHLLAARVEKKPHEVALAVNYRTHQGILDPAALVVDLIQKWFSSAIDTLERERAEITGVRPLLLGGLEYCKQDLIHLLSDTGSGKVEMGADQAIIVRNEEAKQRV
;
A
#
# COMPACT_ATOMS: atom_id res chain seq x y z
N THR A 1 -15.40 -6.14 -4.51
CA THR A 1 -16.85 -5.95 -4.82
C THR A 1 -17.56 -4.89 -3.96
N CYS A 2 -17.27 -4.62 -2.67
CA CYS A 2 -17.87 -3.44 -1.99
C CYS A 2 -17.29 -2.09 -2.44
N ILE A 3 -15.97 -2.07 -2.68
CA ILE A 3 -15.25 -0.86 -3.10
C ILE A 3 -15.73 -0.34 -4.47
N ALA A 4 -16.06 -1.23 -5.41
CA ALA A 4 -16.61 -0.87 -6.73
C ALA A 4 -17.95 -0.11 -6.60
N TYR A 5 -18.87 -0.58 -5.74
CA TYR A 5 -20.13 0.13 -5.48
C TYR A 5 -19.91 1.50 -4.84
N ARG A 6 -18.91 1.63 -3.95
CA ARG A 6 -18.57 2.94 -3.36
C ARG A 6 -17.96 3.89 -4.38
N MET A 7 -17.06 3.42 -5.23
CA MET A 7 -16.54 4.19 -6.36
C MET A 7 -17.68 4.67 -7.26
N TRP A 8 -18.58 3.77 -7.63
CA TRP A 8 -19.75 4.08 -8.43
C TRP A 8 -20.61 5.18 -7.80
N GLN A 9 -20.91 5.07 -6.51
CA GLN A 9 -21.67 6.08 -5.78
C GLN A 9 -20.99 7.46 -5.79
N VAL A 10 -19.67 7.52 -5.69
CA VAL A 10 -18.90 8.77 -5.76
C VAL A 10 -18.96 9.36 -7.17
N MET A 11 -18.83 8.53 -8.20
CA MET A 11 -18.93 8.96 -9.61
C MET A 11 -20.30 9.58 -9.90
N GLN A 12 -21.38 8.93 -9.45
CA GLN A 12 -22.75 9.43 -9.61
C GLN A 12 -22.97 10.78 -8.94
N ARG A 13 -22.50 10.94 -7.69
CA ARG A 13 -22.64 12.20 -6.93
C ARG A 13 -21.83 13.36 -7.50
N SER A 14 -20.71 13.05 -8.16
CA SER A 14 -19.79 14.07 -8.67
C SER A 14 -20.20 14.56 -10.08
N GLY A 15 -21.33 14.10 -10.62
CA GLY A 15 -21.78 14.47 -11.96
C GLY A 15 -20.91 13.89 -13.09
N VAL A 16 -20.06 12.90 -12.78
CA VAL A 16 -19.12 12.26 -13.71
C VAL A 16 -19.84 11.33 -14.69
N VAL A 17 -21.04 10.91 -14.33
CA VAL A 17 -21.93 10.08 -15.14
C VAL A 17 -23.15 10.92 -15.49
N GLN A 18 -23.00 11.87 -16.41
CA GLN A 18 -24.13 12.57 -17.02
C GLN A 18 -24.60 11.73 -18.21
N PRO A 19 -25.90 11.36 -18.30
CA PRO A 19 -26.43 10.52 -19.39
C PRO A 19 -26.23 11.11 -20.79
N GLU A 20 -26.08 12.43 -20.88
CA GLU A 20 -26.29 13.18 -22.12
C GLU A 20 -25.04 13.21 -23.03
N ASP A 21 -23.84 12.94 -22.50
CA ASP A 21 -22.57 13.14 -23.24
C ASP A 21 -21.64 11.92 -23.33
N GLY A 22 -21.91 10.80 -22.66
CA GLY A 22 -21.08 9.57 -22.72
C GLY A 22 -19.60 9.72 -22.27
N ALA A 23 -19.15 10.94 -21.94
CA ALA A 23 -17.80 11.28 -21.55
C ALA A 23 -17.71 11.53 -20.03
N LEU A 24 -16.70 10.93 -19.40
CA LEU A 24 -16.36 11.16 -17.99
C LEU A 24 -15.81 12.58 -17.84
N GLN A 25 -16.66 13.56 -17.52
CA GLN A 25 -16.17 14.91 -17.22
C GLN A 25 -15.89 15.07 -15.72
N GLY A 26 -14.68 15.56 -15.41
CA GLY A 26 -14.47 16.43 -14.24
C GLY A 26 -13.95 15.80 -12.94
N CYS A 27 -13.69 14.49 -12.84
CA CYS A 27 -13.13 13.91 -11.61
C CYS A 27 -11.99 12.91 -11.84
N ASN A 28 -10.79 13.30 -11.40
CA ASN A 28 -9.64 12.41 -11.29
C ASN A 28 -9.78 11.48 -10.07
N ILE A 29 -10.35 10.29 -10.29
CA ILE A 29 -10.55 9.25 -9.26
C ILE A 29 -9.49 8.15 -9.41
N LEU A 30 -8.84 7.76 -8.32
CA LEU A 30 -7.85 6.70 -8.31
C LEU A 30 -8.31 5.48 -7.52
N PHE A 31 -8.15 4.29 -8.08
CA PHE A 31 -8.18 3.02 -7.37
C PHE A 31 -6.77 2.43 -7.33
N ILE A 32 -6.28 2.14 -6.13
CA ILE A 32 -4.91 1.70 -5.88
C ILE A 32 -4.93 0.40 -5.07
N SER A 33 -4.17 -0.60 -5.53
CA SER A 33 -3.90 -1.83 -4.78
C SER A 33 -2.46 -2.28 -4.99
N SER A 34 -1.89 -3.04 -4.05
CA SER A 34 -0.62 -3.75 -4.23
C SER A 34 -0.75 -4.89 -5.27
N ASN A 35 -1.97 -5.42 -5.47
CA ASN A 35 -2.23 -6.63 -6.25
C ASN A 35 -2.86 -6.32 -7.62
N HIS A 36 -2.14 -6.62 -8.70
CA HIS A 36 -2.64 -6.42 -10.07
C HIS A 36 -3.93 -7.18 -10.37
N ARG A 37 -4.16 -8.36 -9.79
CA ARG A 37 -5.40 -9.13 -10.01
C ARG A 37 -6.61 -8.43 -9.40
N LEU A 38 -6.44 -7.76 -8.27
CA LEU A 38 -7.51 -6.98 -7.64
C LEU A 38 -7.80 -5.70 -8.45
N VAL A 39 -6.77 -5.04 -8.96
CA VAL A 39 -6.91 -3.92 -9.91
C VAL A 39 -7.78 -4.33 -11.10
N ASP A 40 -7.48 -5.46 -11.74
CA ASP A 40 -8.26 -5.97 -12.86
C ASP A 40 -9.69 -6.36 -12.46
N GLN A 41 -9.85 -6.99 -11.29
CA GLN A 41 -11.17 -7.42 -10.83
C GLN A 41 -12.08 -6.23 -10.52
N VAL A 42 -11.60 -5.22 -9.79
CA VAL A 42 -12.40 -4.04 -9.45
C VAL A 42 -12.72 -3.22 -10.70
N LYS A 43 -11.79 -3.13 -11.65
CA LYS A 43 -12.04 -2.54 -12.96
C LYS A 43 -13.18 -3.25 -13.70
N ARG A 44 -13.16 -4.59 -13.74
CA ARG A 44 -14.24 -5.41 -14.33
C ARG A 44 -15.57 -5.22 -13.62
N ASP A 45 -15.58 -5.25 -12.28
CA ASP A 45 -16.79 -5.05 -11.47
C ASP A 45 -17.42 -3.68 -11.79
N LEU A 46 -16.62 -2.60 -11.85
CA LEU A 46 -17.14 -1.27 -12.18
C LEU A 46 -17.65 -1.20 -13.63
N ARG A 47 -16.95 -1.85 -14.57
CA ARG A 47 -17.40 -1.97 -15.97
C ARG A 47 -18.79 -2.60 -16.07
N LEU A 48 -19.04 -3.69 -15.33
CA LEU A 48 -20.35 -4.35 -15.32
C LEU A 48 -21.45 -3.47 -14.72
N ILE A 49 -21.14 -2.73 -13.65
CA ILE A 49 -22.09 -1.78 -13.05
C ILE A 49 -22.49 -0.71 -14.07
N ARG A 50 -21.51 -0.15 -14.80
CA ARG A 50 -21.74 0.87 -15.83
C ARG A 50 -22.57 0.37 -16.99
N GLN A 51 -22.23 -0.81 -17.51
CA GLN A 51 -22.98 -1.43 -18.61
C GLN A 51 -24.46 -1.64 -18.25
N ALA A 52 -24.76 -1.91 -16.98
CA ALA A 52 -26.13 -2.13 -16.53
C ALA A 52 -26.90 -0.83 -16.18
N TRP A 53 -26.20 0.28 -15.87
CA TRP A 53 -26.82 1.48 -15.31
C TRP A 53 -26.78 2.70 -16.23
N ASP A 54 -25.77 2.85 -17.07
CA ASP A 54 -25.69 3.96 -18.02
C ASP A 54 -26.90 3.91 -18.98
N ASP A 55 -27.45 5.07 -19.34
CA ASP A 55 -28.59 5.19 -20.27
C ASP A 55 -28.23 6.17 -21.40
N PRO A 56 -28.06 5.70 -22.65
CA PRO A 56 -28.18 4.30 -23.06
C PRO A 56 -27.07 3.42 -22.47
N PRO A 57 -27.33 2.10 -22.28
CA PRO A 57 -26.32 1.16 -21.84
C PRO A 57 -25.07 1.19 -22.73
N LEU A 58 -23.89 1.15 -22.11
CA LEU A 58 -22.62 1.11 -22.84
C LEU A 58 -22.56 -0.12 -23.74
N THR A 59 -22.22 0.11 -25.01
CA THR A 59 -21.99 -0.98 -25.97
C THR A 59 -20.64 -1.64 -25.73
N GLU A 60 -20.41 -2.82 -26.31
CA GLU A 60 -19.09 -3.47 -26.27
C GLU A 60 -18.00 -2.62 -26.95
N GLU A 61 -18.36 -1.75 -27.90
CA GLU A 61 -17.41 -0.84 -28.54
C GLU A 61 -17.00 0.28 -27.58
N ASP A 62 -17.95 0.87 -26.85
CA ASP A 62 -17.67 1.89 -25.83
C ASP A 62 -16.75 1.33 -24.74
N LEU A 63 -17.04 0.11 -24.28
CA LEU A 63 -16.25 -0.56 -23.25
C LEU A 63 -14.82 -0.84 -23.73
N LYS A 64 -14.63 -1.26 -24.98
CA LYS A 64 -13.30 -1.44 -25.59
C LYS A 64 -12.55 -0.12 -25.72
N ALA A 65 -13.25 0.96 -26.07
CA ALA A 65 -12.66 2.29 -26.17
C ALA A 65 -12.17 2.77 -24.79
N ILE A 66 -12.99 2.62 -23.74
CA ILE A 66 -12.61 2.93 -22.35
C ILE A 66 -11.39 2.09 -21.92
N ASP A 67 -11.41 0.78 -22.18
CA ASP A 67 -10.29 -0.10 -21.83
C ASP A 67 -8.99 0.29 -22.55
N SER A 68 -9.09 0.69 -23.81
CA SER A 68 -7.96 1.15 -24.62
C SER A 68 -7.42 2.49 -24.12
N SER A 69 -8.30 3.46 -23.83
CA SER A 69 -7.93 4.76 -23.24
C SER A 69 -7.22 4.57 -21.89
N HIS A 70 -7.77 3.72 -21.03
CA HIS A 70 -7.16 3.36 -19.74
C HIS A 70 -5.78 2.71 -19.90
N ALA A 71 -5.63 1.76 -20.85
CA ALA A 71 -4.35 1.12 -21.12
C ALA A 71 -3.29 2.10 -21.66
N GLU A 72 -3.68 3.07 -22.50
CA GLU A 72 -2.78 4.15 -22.96
C GLU A 72 -2.43 5.13 -21.84
N ALA A 73 -3.37 5.44 -20.94
CA ALA A 73 -3.10 6.24 -19.75
C ALA A 73 -2.07 5.57 -18.83
N LEU A 74 -2.12 4.25 -18.66
CA LEU A 74 -1.13 3.48 -17.91
C LEU A 74 0.25 3.40 -18.60
N LYS A 75 0.42 3.87 -19.84
CA LYS A 75 1.75 4.03 -20.44
C LYS A 75 2.39 5.38 -20.11
N LYS A 76 1.62 6.31 -19.53
CA LYS A 76 2.12 7.64 -19.16
C LYS A 76 2.99 7.57 -17.92
N HIS A 77 3.90 8.52 -17.81
CA HIS A 77 4.83 8.60 -16.69
C HIS A 77 4.48 9.69 -15.67
N ARG A 78 3.50 10.54 -16.00
CA ARG A 78 3.06 11.68 -15.18
C ARG A 78 1.54 11.68 -15.17
N LEU A 79 0.95 12.04 -14.05
CA LEU A 79 -0.52 12.17 -13.95
C LEU A 79 -1.04 13.32 -14.82
N ALA A 80 -0.23 14.34 -15.10
CA ALA A 80 -0.58 15.43 -16.03
C ALA A 80 -0.73 14.98 -17.49
N ASP A 81 -0.13 13.85 -17.88
CA ASP A 81 -0.23 13.32 -19.25
C ASP A 81 -1.40 12.35 -19.41
N VAL A 82 -2.14 12.06 -18.33
CA VAL A 82 -3.31 11.19 -18.35
C VAL A 82 -4.50 11.96 -18.94
N PRO A 83 -5.14 11.44 -20.00
CA PRO A 83 -6.35 12.03 -20.53
C PRO A 83 -7.48 12.06 -19.48
N PRO A 84 -8.26 13.15 -19.36
CA PRO A 84 -9.35 13.24 -18.37
C PRO A 84 -10.39 12.11 -18.47
N ASP A 85 -10.65 11.62 -19.68
CA ASP A 85 -11.59 10.51 -19.98
C ASP A 85 -11.07 9.14 -19.57
N ALA A 86 -9.77 9.00 -19.26
CA ALA A 86 -9.19 7.74 -18.79
C ALA A 86 -9.47 7.46 -17.31
N PHE A 87 -10.01 8.43 -16.57
CA PHE A 87 -10.41 8.26 -15.17
C PHE A 87 -11.78 7.60 -15.05
N PRO A 88 -12.02 6.73 -14.04
CA PRO A 88 -11.14 6.39 -12.94
C PRO A 88 -9.93 5.55 -13.36
N LEU A 89 -8.76 5.85 -12.80
CA LEU A 89 -7.56 5.02 -13.02
C LEU A 89 -7.50 3.88 -12.01
N PHE A 90 -7.45 2.66 -12.53
CA PHE A 90 -7.09 1.45 -11.79
C PHE A 90 -5.59 1.19 -11.95
N ILE A 91 -4.84 1.27 -10.86
CA ILE A 91 -3.37 1.26 -10.90
C ILE A 91 -2.77 0.52 -9.71
N THR A 92 -1.58 -0.07 -9.88
CA THR A 92 -0.86 -0.66 -8.76
C THR A 92 -0.16 0.41 -7.93
N SER A 93 0.09 0.13 -6.65
CA SER A 93 0.81 1.03 -5.74
C SER A 93 2.15 1.52 -6.31
N ARG A 94 2.96 0.60 -6.84
CA ARG A 94 4.26 0.94 -7.45
C ARG A 94 4.13 1.84 -8.66
N HIS A 95 3.18 1.54 -9.52
CA HIS A 95 2.97 2.37 -10.70
C HIS A 95 2.46 3.76 -10.31
N TYR A 96 1.56 3.85 -9.33
CA TYR A 96 1.11 5.13 -8.77
C TYR A 96 2.28 5.96 -8.21
N LEU A 97 3.16 5.38 -7.39
CA LEU A 97 4.34 6.07 -6.85
C LEU A 97 5.26 6.59 -7.96
N HIS A 98 5.47 5.80 -9.02
CA HIS A 98 6.26 6.23 -10.18
C HIS A 98 5.59 7.35 -10.98
N MET A 99 4.26 7.36 -11.10
CA MET A 99 3.55 8.46 -11.77
C MET A 99 3.54 9.73 -10.92
N LEU A 100 3.41 9.60 -9.59
CA LEU A 100 3.55 10.73 -8.66
C LEU A 100 4.93 11.36 -8.77
N GLU A 101 5.98 10.53 -8.73
CA GLU A 101 7.36 11.01 -8.83
C GLU A 101 7.63 11.67 -10.18
N GLY A 102 7.08 11.14 -11.28
CA GLY A 102 7.14 11.79 -12.59
C GLY A 102 6.35 13.10 -12.69
N SER A 103 5.41 13.32 -11.77
CA SER A 103 4.61 14.54 -11.68
C SER A 103 5.28 15.64 -10.83
N LEU A 104 6.53 15.45 -10.42
CA LEU A 104 7.37 16.46 -9.77
C LEU A 104 8.13 17.31 -10.82
N PRO A 105 8.70 18.48 -10.43
CA PRO A 105 9.64 19.21 -11.27
C PRO A 105 10.85 18.33 -11.63
N PRO A 106 11.40 18.42 -12.87
CA PRO A 106 12.51 17.57 -13.29
C PRO A 106 13.76 17.66 -12.41
N ASP A 107 14.01 18.82 -11.80
CA ASP A 107 15.12 19.08 -10.87
C ASP A 107 14.91 18.48 -9.47
N LEU A 108 13.67 18.12 -9.13
CA LEU A 108 13.28 17.48 -7.87
C LEU A 108 12.89 16.01 -8.05
N ALA A 109 13.06 15.46 -9.26
CA ALA A 109 12.81 14.06 -9.53
C ALA A 109 13.81 13.18 -8.76
N PHE A 110 13.31 12.14 -8.10
CA PHE A 110 14.11 11.09 -7.48
C PHE A 110 14.85 10.25 -8.53
N PHE A 111 14.18 9.95 -9.64
CA PHE A 111 14.75 9.16 -10.73
C PHE A 111 15.18 10.05 -11.89
N LYS A 112 16.30 9.69 -12.54
CA LYS A 112 16.70 10.33 -13.79
C LYS A 112 15.69 9.98 -14.89
N ARG A 113 15.05 11.01 -15.44
CA ARG A 113 14.02 10.89 -16.48
C ARG A 113 14.49 11.47 -17.81
N ASP A 114 13.97 10.90 -18.90
CA ASP A 114 14.18 11.40 -20.26
C ASP A 114 13.21 12.55 -20.59
N ALA A 115 13.34 13.14 -21.78
CA ALA A 115 12.50 14.26 -22.22
C ALA A 115 11.00 13.91 -22.33
N ARG A 116 10.65 12.63 -22.44
CA ARG A 116 9.27 12.12 -22.46
C ARG A 116 8.76 11.76 -21.06
N GLY A 117 9.57 12.01 -20.03
CA GLY A 117 9.30 11.64 -18.64
C GLY A 117 9.54 10.17 -18.34
N GLY A 118 9.99 9.35 -19.29
CA GLY A 118 10.33 7.95 -19.06
C GLY A 118 11.61 7.81 -18.25
N PHE A 119 11.83 6.64 -17.64
CA PHE A 119 13.09 6.40 -16.95
C PHE A 119 14.23 6.30 -17.94
N CYS A 120 15.34 7.00 -17.68
CA CYS A 120 16.55 6.88 -18.48
C CYS A 120 17.06 5.43 -18.43
N ARG A 121 16.90 4.68 -19.54
CA ARG A 121 17.56 3.38 -19.73
C ARG A 121 18.97 3.59 -20.26
N LYS A 122 19.85 2.64 -19.92
CA LYS A 122 21.25 2.59 -20.36
C LYS A 122 21.34 2.86 -21.88
N LYS A 123 22.19 3.81 -22.29
CA LYS A 123 22.62 3.89 -23.69
C LYS A 123 23.45 2.65 -24.01
N ASP A 124 23.04 1.89 -25.02
CA ASP A 124 23.93 0.94 -25.65
C ASP A 124 25.07 1.68 -26.37
N LYS A 125 26.25 1.13 -26.14
CA LYS A 125 27.61 1.48 -26.57
C LYS A 125 27.73 2.40 -27.79
N GLY A 126 28.43 3.52 -27.57
CA GLY A 126 29.21 4.23 -28.57
C GLY A 126 30.19 5.18 -27.88
N ALA A 127 31.48 4.85 -27.97
CA ALA A 127 32.66 5.58 -27.49
C ALA A 127 32.99 5.51 -25.97
N ASP A 128 34.03 4.74 -25.69
CA ASP A 128 35.03 4.86 -24.62
C ASP A 128 34.73 5.82 -23.45
N SER A 129 34.31 5.26 -22.33
CA SER A 129 34.84 5.58 -20.99
C SER A 129 34.16 4.73 -19.93
N VAL A 130 34.93 4.42 -18.90
CA VAL A 130 34.57 3.66 -17.70
C VAL A 130 33.42 4.36 -16.97
N ASN A 131 32.18 4.04 -17.31
CA ASN A 131 31.03 4.40 -16.50
C ASN A 131 29.98 3.29 -16.59
N LYS A 132 29.90 2.45 -15.55
CA LYS A 132 28.81 1.47 -15.41
C LYS A 132 27.51 2.27 -15.32
N GLY A 133 26.74 2.33 -16.40
CA GLY A 133 25.45 3.03 -16.41
C GLY A 133 24.50 2.48 -15.34
N TRP A 134 23.94 3.39 -14.54
CA TRP A 134 23.04 3.16 -13.40
C TRP A 134 21.65 2.68 -13.87
N ASN A 135 21.14 1.59 -13.31
CA ASN A 135 19.77 1.09 -13.53
C ASN A 135 19.02 1.13 -12.20
N PHE A 136 18.09 2.08 -12.05
CA PHE A 136 17.35 2.26 -10.80
C PHE A 136 16.59 1.00 -10.35
N GLN A 137 16.02 0.21 -11.27
CA GLN A 137 15.32 -1.04 -10.91
C GLN A 137 16.28 -2.08 -10.30
N GLU A 138 17.54 -2.10 -10.73
CA GLU A 138 18.57 -2.96 -10.14
C GLU A 138 19.07 -2.42 -8.79
N CYS A 139 19.03 -1.10 -8.59
CA CYS A 139 19.42 -0.43 -7.35
C CYS A 139 18.37 -0.48 -6.24
N GLU A 140 17.13 -0.91 -6.54
CA GLU A 140 16.10 -1.05 -5.52
C GLU A 140 16.35 -2.24 -4.58
N LEU A 141 16.41 -1.98 -3.28
CA LEU A 141 16.48 -2.97 -2.21
C LEU A 141 15.09 -3.50 -1.87
N THR A 142 14.80 -4.70 -2.37
CA THR A 142 13.64 -5.49 -1.95
C THR A 142 13.99 -6.38 -0.76
N HIS A 143 12.98 -6.91 -0.07
CA HIS A 143 13.18 -7.91 0.99
C HIS A 143 14.11 -9.05 0.53
N ALA A 144 13.90 -9.58 -0.68
CA ALA A 144 14.72 -10.67 -1.20
C ALA A 144 16.21 -10.28 -1.33
N LYS A 145 16.50 -9.08 -1.84
CA LYS A 145 17.88 -8.56 -1.91
C LYS A 145 18.44 -8.26 -0.52
N PHE A 146 17.62 -7.77 0.40
CA PHE A 146 18.03 -7.56 1.78
C PHE A 146 18.52 -8.87 2.41
N VAL A 147 17.71 -9.93 2.37
CA VAL A 147 18.09 -11.24 2.94
C VAL A 147 19.31 -11.84 2.25
N ARG A 148 19.36 -11.79 0.91
CA ARG A 148 20.42 -12.43 0.13
C ARG A 148 21.75 -11.68 0.16
N ASP A 149 21.70 -10.37 -0.05
CA ASP A 149 22.89 -9.56 -0.39
C ASP A 149 23.34 -8.66 0.76
N ILE A 150 22.42 -8.20 1.60
CA ILE A 150 22.70 -7.19 2.63
C ILE A 150 22.84 -7.82 4.02
N TRP A 151 21.90 -8.69 4.40
CA TRP A 151 21.89 -9.36 5.70
C TRP A 151 23.21 -10.06 6.05
N PRO A 152 23.87 -10.81 5.13
CA PRO A 152 25.16 -11.42 5.44
C PRO A 152 26.27 -10.42 5.80
N LYS A 153 26.16 -9.17 5.34
CA LYS A 153 27.13 -8.10 5.57
C LYS A 153 26.90 -7.38 6.91
N ILE A 154 25.66 -7.28 7.37
CA ILE A 154 25.26 -6.44 8.51
C ILE A 154 24.80 -7.23 9.74
N LYS A 155 24.58 -8.55 9.62
CA LYS A 155 24.12 -9.36 10.76
C LYS A 155 25.10 -9.30 11.93
N PRO A 156 24.63 -9.32 13.19
CA PRO A 156 25.49 -9.36 14.36
C PRO A 156 26.43 -10.58 14.36
N LYS A 157 27.71 -10.38 14.70
CA LYS A 157 28.74 -11.44 14.63
C LYS A 157 28.72 -12.42 15.82
N LYS A 158 28.04 -12.08 16.91
CA LYS A 158 27.95 -12.88 18.15
C LYS A 158 26.52 -12.83 18.67
N GLN A 159 25.71 -13.82 18.31
CA GLN A 159 24.39 -14.03 18.90
C GLN A 159 24.31 -15.45 19.47
N LYS A 160 23.71 -15.59 20.65
CA LYS A 160 23.27 -16.91 21.13
C LYS A 160 22.15 -17.39 20.21
N LYS A 161 22.04 -18.70 20.02
CA LYS A 161 21.08 -19.30 19.07
C LYS A 161 19.62 -18.93 19.36
N ASP A 162 19.29 -18.69 20.63
CA ASP A 162 17.93 -18.33 21.07
C ASP A 162 17.66 -16.82 21.01
N ASP A 163 18.70 -15.99 20.83
CA ASP A 163 18.64 -14.52 20.74
C ASP A 163 18.95 -14.02 19.32
N GLU A 164 18.97 -14.92 18.31
CA GLU A 164 19.32 -14.55 16.94
C GLU A 164 18.20 -13.72 16.30
N LEU A 165 18.55 -12.53 15.81
CA LEU A 165 17.61 -11.66 15.11
C LEU A 165 17.29 -12.26 13.75
N ALA A 166 16.01 -12.58 13.51
CA ALA A 166 15.56 -13.05 12.21
C ALA A 166 15.53 -11.90 11.17
N PRO A 167 16.05 -12.12 9.94
CA PRO A 167 16.12 -11.06 8.95
C PRO A 167 14.75 -10.49 8.55
N ASP A 168 13.70 -11.32 8.47
CA ASP A 168 12.34 -10.86 8.17
C ASP A 168 11.79 -9.89 9.24
N VAL A 169 12.12 -10.15 10.51
CA VAL A 169 11.74 -9.29 11.64
C VAL A 169 12.49 -7.97 11.58
N VAL A 170 13.82 -8.01 11.37
CA VAL A 170 14.63 -6.80 11.22
C VAL A 170 14.17 -5.95 10.04
N TRP A 171 13.89 -6.59 8.89
CA TRP A 171 13.36 -5.89 7.73
C TRP A 171 12.03 -5.20 8.03
N THR A 172 11.14 -5.86 8.76
CA THR A 172 9.84 -5.30 9.18
C THR A 172 10.00 -4.11 10.11
N GLU A 173 10.88 -4.19 11.12
CA GLU A 173 11.15 -3.06 12.00
C GLU A 173 11.74 -1.86 11.23
N ILE A 174 12.66 -2.11 10.29
CA ILE A 174 13.24 -1.06 9.44
C ILE A 174 12.16 -0.40 8.57
N CYS A 175 11.37 -1.21 7.86
CA CYS A 175 10.41 -0.72 6.87
C CYS A 175 9.19 -0.08 7.53
N SER A 176 8.53 -0.76 8.47
CA SER A 176 7.26 -0.31 9.05
C SER A 176 7.41 0.77 10.12
N HIS A 177 8.47 0.70 10.92
CA HIS A 177 8.58 1.52 12.12
C HIS A 177 9.66 2.59 11.96
N ILE A 178 10.89 2.19 11.65
CA ILE A 178 12.03 3.12 11.63
C ILE A 178 11.93 4.09 10.45
N LYS A 179 11.53 3.64 9.25
CA LYS A 179 11.46 4.48 8.04
C LYS A 179 10.04 4.75 7.52
N GLY A 180 9.11 3.81 7.64
CA GLY A 180 7.79 3.88 6.99
C GLY A 180 6.62 4.22 7.91
N SER A 181 6.87 4.59 9.16
CA SER A 181 5.85 5.11 10.07
C SER A 181 5.52 6.57 9.74
N LEU A 182 4.36 7.05 10.20
CA LEU A 182 3.99 8.47 10.07
C LEU A 182 5.03 9.38 10.76
N GLU A 183 5.49 8.98 11.94
CA GLU A 183 6.50 9.71 12.70
C GLU A 183 7.86 9.75 11.97
N ALA A 184 8.22 8.66 11.27
CA ALA A 184 9.45 8.60 10.49
C ALA A 184 9.41 9.52 9.26
N VAL A 185 8.32 9.48 8.48
CA VAL A 185 8.22 10.26 7.24
C VAL A 185 8.16 11.77 7.49
N GLU A 186 7.66 12.17 8.66
CA GLU A 186 7.62 13.57 9.11
C GLU A 186 8.92 14.05 9.72
N SER A 187 9.85 13.13 10.00
CA SER A 187 11.17 13.51 10.51
C SER A 187 12.04 14.15 9.42
N PRO A 188 12.99 15.02 9.80
CA PRO A 188 13.89 15.68 8.83
C PRO A 188 14.76 14.74 8.00
N ASN A 189 14.88 13.45 8.38
CA ASN A 189 15.75 12.48 7.70
C ASN A 189 14.97 11.27 7.14
N GLY A 190 13.64 11.27 7.24
CA GLY A 190 12.82 10.14 6.81
C GLY A 190 13.02 8.87 7.64
N CYS A 191 13.54 9.00 8.86
CA CYS A 191 13.71 7.90 9.79
C CYS A 191 13.69 8.36 11.26
N LEU A 192 13.21 7.50 12.13
CA LEU A 192 13.23 7.73 13.58
C LEU A 192 14.65 7.73 14.13
N SER A 193 14.88 8.57 15.15
CA SER A 193 16.02 8.39 16.06
C SER A 193 15.85 7.12 16.90
N LEU A 194 16.93 6.65 17.54
CA LEU A 194 16.86 5.52 18.46
C LEU A 194 15.80 5.77 19.55
N GLU A 195 15.81 6.96 20.15
CA GLU A 195 14.84 7.34 21.18
C GLU A 195 13.40 7.31 20.66
N GLY A 196 13.17 7.85 19.45
CA GLY A 196 11.86 7.83 18.80
C GLY A 196 11.38 6.40 18.51
N TYR A 197 12.27 5.54 18.02
CA TYR A 197 11.98 4.14 17.75
C TYR A 197 11.64 3.36 19.02
N LEU A 198 12.41 3.53 20.10
CA LEU A 198 12.13 2.89 21.39
C LEU A 198 10.81 3.39 21.99
N ALA A 199 10.50 4.68 21.84
CA ALA A 199 9.26 5.27 22.30
C ALA A 199 8.03 4.76 21.53
N LEU A 200 8.16 4.58 20.22
CA LEU A 200 7.12 3.98 19.37
C LEU A 200 6.86 2.52 19.78
N GLY A 201 7.95 1.79 20.04
CA GLY A 201 7.93 0.42 20.50
C GLY A 201 7.05 0.20 21.72
N ARG A 202 7.14 1.04 22.74
CA ARG A 202 6.29 0.94 23.94
C ARG A 202 4.78 0.95 23.66
N LYS A 203 4.34 1.51 22.52
CA LYS A 203 2.92 1.65 22.13
C LYS A 203 2.47 0.63 21.08
N ARG A 204 3.40 0.08 20.31
CA ARG A 204 3.10 -0.68 19.07
C ARG A 204 3.89 -1.99 18.94
N ALA A 205 4.72 -2.35 19.92
CA ALA A 205 5.54 -3.56 19.83
C ALA A 205 4.72 -4.83 19.74
N LEU A 206 5.18 -5.76 18.90
CA LEU A 206 4.96 -7.19 19.11
C LEU A 206 5.34 -7.51 20.56
N ALA A 207 4.42 -8.13 21.30
CA ALA A 207 4.45 -8.26 22.77
C ALA A 207 5.74 -8.87 23.36
N ASN A 208 6.61 -9.45 22.53
CA ASN A 208 7.85 -10.12 22.93
C ASN A 208 9.14 -9.42 22.44
N PHE A 209 9.05 -8.26 21.79
CA PHE A 209 10.23 -7.54 21.26
C PHE A 209 10.70 -6.47 22.25
N GLY A 210 11.60 -6.87 23.16
CA GLY A 210 12.14 -6.03 24.24
C GLY A 210 12.99 -4.84 23.76
N GLU A 211 13.28 -3.92 24.68
CA GLU A 211 14.08 -2.72 24.37
C GLU A 211 15.49 -3.06 23.88
N ASP A 212 16.14 -4.08 24.44
CA ASP A 212 17.49 -4.49 24.05
C ASP A 212 17.53 -5.02 22.61
N ALA A 213 16.58 -5.89 22.24
CA ALA A 213 16.45 -6.38 20.87
C ALA A 213 16.23 -5.22 19.88
N ARG A 214 15.47 -4.19 20.27
CA ARG A 214 15.32 -2.97 19.46
C ARG A 214 16.61 -2.19 19.31
N ARG A 215 17.41 -2.07 20.37
CA ARG A 215 18.72 -1.41 20.28
C ARG A 215 19.63 -2.14 19.30
N GLU A 216 19.61 -3.47 19.31
CA GLU A 216 20.31 -4.28 18.32
C GLU A 216 19.78 -4.05 16.89
N VAL A 217 18.46 -4.09 16.69
CA VAL A 217 17.84 -3.77 15.40
C VAL A 217 18.26 -2.40 14.90
N TYR A 218 18.27 -1.39 15.77
CA TYR A 218 18.66 -0.04 15.39
C TYR A 218 20.14 0.05 15.01
N ALA A 219 21.02 -0.68 15.71
CA ALA A 219 22.43 -0.78 15.32
C ALA A 219 22.57 -1.42 13.92
N VAL A 220 21.82 -2.49 13.64
CA VAL A 220 21.76 -3.12 12.32
C VAL A 220 21.20 -2.16 11.26
N PHE A 221 20.20 -1.35 11.60
CA PHE A 221 19.64 -0.32 10.72
C PHE A 221 20.68 0.74 10.33
N LEU A 222 21.53 1.18 11.27
CA LEU A 222 22.59 2.15 10.96
C LEU A 222 23.59 1.56 9.94
N GLU A 223 23.98 0.29 10.12
CA GLU A 223 24.85 -0.39 9.17
C GLU A 223 24.17 -0.65 7.83
N TYR A 224 22.89 -1.01 7.83
CA TYR A 224 22.06 -1.12 6.63
C TYR A 224 22.09 0.19 5.82
N GLN A 225 21.86 1.34 6.47
CA GLN A 225 21.91 2.65 5.83
C GLN A 225 23.33 2.97 5.29
N ALA A 226 24.39 2.57 6.01
CA ALA A 226 25.77 2.78 5.56
C ALA A 226 26.09 1.94 4.31
N VAL A 227 25.73 0.66 4.30
CA VAL A 227 25.91 -0.24 3.15
C VAL A 227 25.10 0.27 1.95
N LYS A 228 23.83 0.65 2.18
CA LYS A 228 22.96 1.18 1.13
C LYS A 228 23.54 2.42 0.46
N ARG A 229 24.07 3.37 1.26
CA ARG A 229 24.75 4.57 0.73
C ARG A 229 26.00 4.22 -0.06
N ARG A 230 26.86 3.33 0.46
CA ARG A 230 28.11 2.93 -0.20
C ARG A 230 27.86 2.24 -1.55
N GLU A 231 26.77 1.50 -1.65
CA GLU A 231 26.39 0.75 -2.86
C GLU A 231 25.40 1.53 -3.75
N GLU A 232 25.12 2.80 -3.45
CA GLU A 232 24.24 3.69 -4.22
C GLU A 232 22.85 3.08 -4.51
N MET A 233 22.31 2.38 -3.52
CA MET A 233 21.01 1.72 -3.59
C MET A 233 19.94 2.58 -2.91
N TYR A 234 18.68 2.30 -3.23
CA TYR A 234 17.53 2.89 -2.54
C TYR A 234 16.55 1.79 -2.11
N ASP A 235 15.73 2.08 -1.11
CA ASP A 235 14.57 1.25 -0.75
C ASP A 235 13.26 2.00 -1.00
N LEU A 236 12.12 1.31 -0.90
CA LEU A 236 10.81 1.92 -1.10
C LEU A 236 10.60 3.14 -0.18
N MET A 237 11.06 3.07 1.06
CA MET A 237 10.86 4.14 2.04
C MET A 237 11.65 5.40 1.68
N ASP A 238 12.80 5.29 1.00
CA ASP A 238 13.53 6.47 0.49
C ASP A 238 12.69 7.20 -0.58
N LEU A 239 12.08 6.45 -1.51
CA LEU A 239 11.19 7.03 -2.53
C LEU A 239 9.95 7.67 -1.88
N VAL A 240 9.32 6.95 -0.94
CA VAL A 240 8.13 7.40 -0.23
C VAL A 240 8.42 8.67 0.60
N TYR A 241 9.57 8.71 1.27
CA TYR A 241 10.00 9.88 2.02
C TYR A 241 10.30 11.06 1.10
N HIS A 242 11.04 10.85 0.00
CA HIS A 242 11.29 11.89 -0.99
C HIS A 242 9.99 12.48 -1.52
N LEU A 243 9.06 11.63 -1.96
CA LEU A 243 7.73 12.05 -2.40
C LEU A 243 7.01 12.85 -1.32
N TYR A 244 6.97 12.36 -0.08
CA TYR A 244 6.34 13.06 1.02
C TYR A 244 6.89 14.48 1.19
N VAL A 245 8.22 14.66 1.20
CA VAL A 245 8.87 15.97 1.32
C VAL A 245 8.48 16.90 0.16
N GLN A 246 8.50 16.40 -1.07
CA GLN A 246 8.17 17.21 -2.25
C GLN A 246 6.67 17.56 -2.31
N LEU A 247 5.80 16.62 -1.95
CA LEU A 247 4.36 16.85 -1.86
C LEU A 247 4.01 17.83 -0.75
N HIS A 248 4.63 17.69 0.41
CA HIS A 248 4.50 18.62 1.54
C HIS A 248 4.98 20.03 1.16
N SER A 249 6.02 20.12 0.33
CA SER A 249 6.56 21.36 -0.23
C SER A 249 5.83 21.83 -1.51
N ARG A 250 4.67 21.23 -1.82
CA ARG A 250 3.76 21.60 -2.94
C ARG A 250 4.37 21.55 -4.33
N GLN A 251 5.24 20.57 -4.56
CA GLN A 251 5.89 20.40 -5.86
C GLN A 251 5.06 19.54 -6.82
N TYR A 252 3.89 19.05 -6.42
CA TYR A 252 3.03 18.26 -7.30
C TYR A 252 2.50 19.09 -8.49
N ARG A 253 2.77 18.64 -9.72
CA ARG A 253 2.34 19.27 -10.98
C ARG A 253 1.30 18.45 -11.75
N GLY A 254 0.67 17.47 -11.11
CA GLY A 254 -0.41 16.70 -11.72
C GLY A 254 -1.79 17.33 -11.48
N PRO A 255 -2.84 16.74 -12.06
CA PRO A 255 -4.21 17.22 -11.87
C PRO A 255 -4.69 16.94 -10.43
N PRO A 256 -5.66 17.70 -9.91
CA PRO A 256 -6.19 17.50 -8.55
C PRO A 256 -6.81 16.12 -8.40
N ILE A 257 -6.47 15.36 -7.36
CA ILE A 257 -7.02 14.03 -7.11
C ILE A 257 -8.29 14.19 -6.26
N HIS A 258 -9.46 13.91 -6.84
CA HIS A 258 -10.74 14.20 -6.20
C HIS A 258 -11.18 13.11 -5.22
N ALA A 259 -10.85 11.86 -5.52
CA ALA A 259 -11.12 10.73 -4.65
C ALA A 259 -10.04 9.65 -4.84
N LEU A 260 -9.68 8.98 -3.75
CA LEU A 260 -8.68 7.92 -3.75
C LEU A 260 -9.21 6.73 -2.94
N PHE A 261 -9.19 5.58 -3.58
CA PHE A 261 -9.65 4.30 -3.06
C PHE A 261 -8.44 3.38 -2.93
N ARG A 262 -8.15 2.88 -1.73
CA ARG A 262 -7.16 1.82 -1.52
C ARG A 262 -7.83 0.53 -1.10
N ASP A 263 -7.46 -0.56 -1.77
CA ASP A 263 -7.84 -1.93 -1.40
C ASP A 263 -6.61 -2.68 -0.90
N GLU A 264 -6.80 -3.61 0.03
CA GLU A 264 -5.74 -4.25 0.81
C GLU A 264 -4.86 -3.23 1.54
N VAL A 265 -5.47 -2.26 2.23
CA VAL A 265 -4.75 -1.17 2.92
C VAL A 265 -3.69 -1.68 3.91
N GLN A 266 -3.85 -2.90 4.42
CA GLN A 266 -2.87 -3.56 5.29
C GLN A 266 -1.52 -3.86 4.62
N ASP A 267 -1.43 -3.82 3.29
CA ASP A 267 -0.20 -4.02 2.52
C ASP A 267 0.58 -2.71 2.26
N PHE A 268 0.13 -1.57 2.81
CA PHE A 268 0.75 -0.27 2.60
C PHE A 268 1.43 0.25 3.86
N LEU A 269 2.55 0.96 3.67
CA LEU A 269 3.20 1.68 4.76
C LEU A 269 2.36 2.89 5.17
N GLN A 270 2.41 3.25 6.46
CA GLN A 270 1.76 4.49 6.94
C GLN A 270 2.27 5.72 6.20
N ALA A 271 3.56 5.75 5.89
CA ALA A 271 4.18 6.80 5.10
C ALA A 271 3.60 6.92 3.68
N GLU A 272 3.15 5.82 3.06
CA GLU A 272 2.44 5.88 1.77
C GLU A 272 1.04 6.47 1.94
N LEU A 273 0.30 6.05 2.97
CA LEU A 273 -1.04 6.57 3.26
C LEU A 273 -1.02 8.06 3.64
N ALA A 274 0.08 8.53 4.23
CA ALA A 274 0.27 9.95 4.55
C ALA A 274 0.33 10.83 3.29
N GLN A 275 0.78 10.30 2.15
CA GLN A 275 0.80 11.03 0.88
C GLN A 275 -0.62 11.29 0.37
N ASP A 276 -1.56 10.38 0.62
CA ASP A 276 -2.96 10.54 0.20
C ASP A 276 -3.60 11.76 0.86
N LEU A 277 -3.28 12.02 2.13
CA LEU A 277 -3.74 13.21 2.85
C LEU A 277 -3.13 14.51 2.29
N LEU A 278 -1.96 14.46 1.66
CA LEU A 278 -1.34 15.64 1.03
C LEU A 278 -1.89 15.89 -0.38
N LEU A 279 -2.29 14.83 -1.08
CA LEU A 279 -2.68 14.85 -2.48
C LEU A 279 -4.17 14.98 -2.72
N ALA A 280 -5.00 14.46 -1.81
CA ALA A 280 -6.44 14.48 -1.97
C ALA A 280 -6.96 15.92 -1.95
N ALA A 281 -7.63 16.33 -3.02
CA ALA A 281 -8.35 17.59 -3.08
C ALA A 281 -9.45 17.65 -2.00
N ASN A 282 -10.01 16.49 -1.63
CA ASN A 282 -10.89 16.32 -0.49
C ASN A 282 -10.49 15.07 0.31
N PRO A 283 -9.82 15.19 1.47
CA PRO A 283 -9.43 14.03 2.26
C PRO A 283 -10.63 13.31 2.89
N ASN A 284 -11.81 13.92 2.92
CA ASN A 284 -13.05 13.24 3.34
C ASN A 284 -13.60 12.29 2.24
N ALA A 285 -13.00 12.29 1.05
CA ALA A 285 -13.29 11.37 -0.05
C ALA A 285 -12.25 10.22 -0.15
N LEU A 286 -11.36 10.08 0.83
CA LEU A 286 -10.47 8.93 0.96
C LEU A 286 -11.27 7.71 1.44
N PHE A 287 -11.05 6.57 0.79
CA PHE A 287 -11.70 5.31 1.14
C PHE A 287 -10.67 4.18 1.21
N TYR A 288 -10.51 3.59 2.39
CA TYR A 288 -9.59 2.47 2.61
C TYR A 288 -10.37 1.21 2.97
N ALA A 289 -10.03 0.10 2.31
CA ALA A 289 -10.56 -1.22 2.59
C ALA A 289 -9.40 -2.20 2.79
N GLY A 290 -9.60 -3.18 3.68
CA GLY A 290 -8.61 -4.21 3.97
C GLY A 290 -8.93 -4.97 5.26
N ASP A 291 -8.03 -5.87 5.63
CA ASP A 291 -8.09 -6.68 6.84
C ASP A 291 -6.70 -6.84 7.45
N SER A 292 -6.50 -6.34 8.67
CA SER A 292 -5.22 -6.42 9.38
C SER A 292 -4.71 -7.86 9.59
N ALA A 293 -5.61 -8.85 9.67
CA ALA A 293 -5.24 -10.25 9.81
C ALA A 293 -4.73 -10.89 8.50
N GLN A 294 -4.88 -10.21 7.37
CA GLN A 294 -4.52 -10.68 6.02
C GLN A 294 -3.32 -9.92 5.45
N THR A 295 -2.41 -9.45 6.30
CA THR A 295 -1.18 -8.80 5.84
C THR A 295 -0.26 -9.83 5.17
N ILE A 296 0.04 -9.65 3.87
CA ILE A 296 0.92 -10.55 3.12
C ILE A 296 2.25 -9.89 2.73
N THR A 297 2.28 -8.56 2.73
CA THR A 297 3.47 -7.80 2.33
C THR A 297 4.55 -7.88 3.41
N ARG A 298 5.68 -8.50 3.06
CA ARG A 298 6.85 -8.54 3.96
C ARG A 298 7.37 -7.13 4.21
N GLY A 299 7.58 -6.82 5.48
CA GLY A 299 8.07 -5.51 5.88
C GLY A 299 6.98 -4.52 6.26
N VAL A 300 5.70 -4.91 6.22
CA VAL A 300 4.55 -4.07 6.58
C VAL A 300 3.90 -4.59 7.86
N HIS A 301 3.69 -3.68 8.80
CA HIS A 301 2.90 -3.85 10.02
C HIS A 301 1.82 -2.77 10.00
N PHE A 302 0.57 -3.19 10.02
CA PHE A 302 -0.57 -2.31 9.82
C PHE A 302 -1.65 -2.49 10.88
N ARG A 303 -2.25 -1.37 11.29
CA ARG A 303 -3.51 -1.34 12.04
C ARG A 303 -4.39 -0.16 11.62
N PHE A 304 -5.70 -0.36 11.57
CA PHE A 304 -6.67 0.71 11.33
C PHE A 304 -6.62 1.79 12.41
N ALA A 305 -6.31 1.44 13.66
CA ALA A 305 -6.10 2.42 14.73
C ALA A 305 -5.03 3.47 14.40
N GLU A 306 -4.03 3.10 13.59
CA GLU A 306 -2.93 3.99 13.17
C GLU A 306 -3.37 4.91 12.04
N VAL A 307 -4.19 4.43 11.10
CA VAL A 307 -4.88 5.27 10.10
C VAL A 307 -5.76 6.32 10.79
N THR A 308 -6.57 5.91 11.76
CA THR A 308 -7.43 6.85 12.52
C THR A 308 -6.61 7.90 13.25
N THR A 309 -5.45 7.53 13.80
CA THR A 309 -4.51 8.48 14.40
C THR A 309 -3.94 9.45 13.36
N MET A 310 -3.58 8.97 12.17
CA MET A 310 -3.09 9.80 11.07
C MET A 310 -4.10 10.88 10.66
N PHE A 311 -5.38 10.53 10.48
CA PHE A 311 -6.44 11.51 10.15
C PHE A 311 -6.69 12.51 11.28
N ARG A 312 -6.66 12.06 12.54
CA ARG A 312 -6.77 12.95 13.69
C ARG A 312 -5.62 13.97 13.72
N ASN A 313 -4.39 13.52 13.55
CA ASN A 313 -3.22 14.40 13.52
C ASN A 313 -3.31 15.42 12.39
N ALA A 314 -3.77 15.03 11.21
CA ALA A 314 -3.98 15.93 10.08
C ALA A 314 -5.01 17.03 10.38
N ARG A 315 -6.13 16.66 11.01
CA ARG A 315 -7.14 17.63 11.47
C ARG A 315 -6.56 18.62 12.49
N GLU A 316 -5.89 18.11 13.52
CA GLU A 316 -5.30 18.94 14.58
C GLU A 316 -4.29 19.96 14.03
N ARG A 317 -3.48 19.56 13.04
CA ARG A 317 -2.55 20.49 12.37
C ARG A 317 -3.27 21.59 11.60
N TYR A 318 -4.32 21.23 10.86
CA TYR A 318 -5.12 22.21 10.14
C TYR A 318 -5.76 23.23 11.10
N ASP A 319 -6.35 22.75 12.20
CA ASP A 319 -7.01 23.59 13.18
C ASP A 319 -5.99 24.56 13.85
N LYS A 320 -4.78 24.08 14.23
CA LYS A 320 -3.70 24.93 14.78
C LYS A 320 -3.22 26.02 13.82
N GLN A 321 -3.02 25.68 12.54
CA GLN A 321 -2.57 26.66 11.53
C GLN A 321 -3.59 27.79 11.32
N GLN A 322 -4.88 27.49 11.46
CA GLN A 322 -5.94 28.52 11.39
C GLN A 322 -5.93 29.44 12.61
N GLU A 323 -5.64 28.92 13.80
CA GLU A 323 -5.54 29.72 15.03
C GLU A 323 -4.31 30.66 14.99
N ASP A 324 -3.16 30.15 14.55
CA ASP A 324 -1.92 30.93 14.40
C ASP A 324 -2.07 32.03 13.33
N GLY A 325 -2.75 31.73 12.21
CA GLY A 325 -3.03 32.69 11.14
C GLY A 325 -4.03 33.80 11.50
N ARG A 326 -4.92 33.58 12.47
CA ARG A 326 -5.90 34.58 12.96
C ARG A 326 -5.31 35.58 13.97
N SER A 327 -4.09 35.34 14.46
CA SER A 327 -3.46 36.16 15.49
C SER A 327 -2.63 37.34 14.95
N GLN A 328 -2.62 37.58 13.64
CA GLN A 328 -2.06 38.79 13.04
C GLN A 328 -3.16 39.87 12.90
N PRO A 329 -3.01 41.06 13.50
CA PRO A 329 -4.06 42.08 13.48
C PRO A 329 -4.20 42.70 12.09
N GLU A 330 -5.45 42.77 11.62
CA GLU A 330 -5.85 43.48 10.41
C GLU A 330 -5.52 44.97 10.52
N GLN A 331 -4.60 45.45 9.69
CA GLN A 331 -4.56 46.86 9.28
C GLN A 331 -4.51 46.96 7.76
N GLY A 332 -5.69 47.17 7.18
CA GLY A 332 -5.93 48.16 6.13
C GLY A 332 -5.39 47.89 4.71
N GLY A 333 -6.33 47.81 3.76
CA GLY A 333 -6.14 48.37 2.43
C GLY A 333 -5.87 47.37 1.31
N ALA A 334 -6.82 47.29 0.38
CA ALA A 334 -6.72 46.51 -0.85
C ALA A 334 -5.49 46.87 -1.68
N ALA A 335 -4.63 45.88 -1.92
CA ALA A 335 -3.84 45.75 -3.12
C ALA A 335 -3.55 44.26 -3.33
N ALA A 336 -3.98 43.72 -4.47
CA ALA A 336 -3.56 42.43 -4.95
C ALA A 336 -2.06 42.50 -5.26
N SER A 337 -1.24 42.11 -4.29
CA SER A 337 0.20 41.92 -4.47
C SER A 337 0.52 40.42 -4.38
N SER A 338 0.93 39.90 -5.52
CA SER A 338 1.49 38.59 -5.79
C SER A 338 2.79 38.36 -5.02
N SER A 339 2.68 37.94 -3.76
CA SER A 339 3.74 37.29 -2.99
C SER A 339 3.15 36.96 -1.62
N GLY A 340 2.57 35.77 -1.49
CA GLY A 340 1.92 35.33 -0.26
C GLY A 340 2.28 33.88 0.00
N ASP A 341 3.18 33.68 0.96
CA ASP A 341 3.38 32.42 1.66
C ASP A 341 2.07 32.02 2.36
N THR A 342 1.13 31.42 1.61
CA THR A 342 -0.12 30.93 2.19
C THR A 342 -0.01 29.41 2.36
N HIS A 343 0.41 29.03 3.57
CA HIS A 343 0.24 27.70 4.17
C HIS A 343 -1.20 27.19 3.98
N LEU A 344 -1.32 26.01 3.42
CA LEU A 344 -2.53 25.23 3.12
C LEU A 344 -2.03 23.80 3.01
N LEU A 345 -2.35 23.03 4.02
CA LEU A 345 -2.60 21.61 3.89
C LEU A 345 -3.71 21.42 2.83
N ALA A 346 -3.79 20.21 2.28
CA ALA A 346 -5.01 19.71 1.65
C ALA A 346 -6.25 20.05 2.50
N ALA A 347 -7.42 20.11 1.86
CA ALA A 347 -8.68 20.50 2.50
C ALA A 347 -8.88 19.89 3.90
N ARG A 348 -9.59 20.59 4.79
CA ARG A 348 -9.76 20.16 6.19
C ARG A 348 -10.34 18.74 6.28
N VAL A 349 -9.73 17.88 7.11
CA VAL A 349 -10.36 16.63 7.58
C VAL A 349 -11.45 16.99 8.57
N GLU A 350 -12.71 16.82 8.18
CA GLU A 350 -13.85 17.31 8.98
C GLU A 350 -14.24 16.32 10.09
N LYS A 351 -14.17 15.03 9.79
CA LYS A 351 -14.69 13.96 10.66
C LYS A 351 -13.62 12.92 10.93
N LYS A 352 -13.76 12.24 12.08
CA LYS A 352 -13.04 10.98 12.31
C LYS A 352 -13.40 10.02 11.16
N PRO A 353 -12.45 9.23 10.64
CA PRO A 353 -12.76 8.16 9.69
C PRO A 353 -13.92 7.31 10.20
N HIS A 354 -14.92 7.10 9.34
CA HIS A 354 -16.04 6.23 9.66
C HIS A 354 -15.62 4.78 9.38
N GLU A 355 -15.26 4.08 10.45
CA GLU A 355 -14.87 2.67 10.41
C GLU A 355 -16.13 1.80 10.34
N VAL A 356 -16.19 0.89 9.37
CA VAL A 356 -17.31 -0.06 9.19
C VAL A 356 -16.75 -1.47 9.08
N ALA A 357 -17.04 -2.31 10.06
CA ALA A 357 -16.69 -3.73 10.02
C ALA A 357 -17.76 -4.51 9.24
N LEU A 358 -17.31 -5.32 8.27
CA LEU A 358 -18.18 -6.20 7.47
C LEU A 358 -18.12 -7.61 8.03
N ALA A 359 -18.97 -7.92 9.01
CA ALA A 359 -18.92 -9.20 9.72
C ALA A 359 -19.59 -10.38 8.98
N VAL A 360 -20.31 -10.14 7.88
CA VAL A 360 -20.99 -11.21 7.12
C VAL A 360 -20.10 -11.68 5.98
N ASN A 361 -19.71 -12.95 5.99
CA ASN A 361 -18.94 -13.58 4.94
C ASN A 361 -19.88 -14.26 3.93
N TYR A 362 -19.81 -13.81 2.68
CA TYR A 362 -20.62 -14.33 1.56
C TYR A 362 -19.86 -15.34 0.69
N ARG A 363 -18.61 -15.68 1.03
CA ARG A 363 -17.74 -16.56 0.22
C ARG A 363 -17.68 -17.98 0.73
N THR A 364 -17.93 -18.19 2.03
CA THR A 364 -17.80 -19.52 2.66
C THR A 364 -18.89 -19.76 3.71
N HIS A 365 -18.95 -20.99 4.20
CA HIS A 365 -19.92 -21.44 5.18
C HIS A 365 -19.35 -21.48 6.61
N GLN A 366 -20.22 -21.50 7.61
CA GLN A 366 -19.85 -21.39 9.03
C GLN A 366 -18.85 -22.47 9.49
N GLY A 367 -18.93 -23.69 8.92
CA GLY A 367 -18.00 -24.77 9.23
C GLY A 367 -16.51 -24.47 8.97
N ILE A 368 -16.19 -23.58 8.02
CA ILE A 368 -14.81 -23.09 7.77
C ILE A 368 -14.49 -21.86 8.62
N LEU A 369 -15.48 -20.98 8.84
CA LEU A 369 -15.27 -19.77 9.63
C LEU A 369 -14.98 -20.05 11.10
N ASP A 370 -15.64 -21.05 11.69
CA ASP A 370 -15.42 -21.45 13.09
C ASP A 370 -13.93 -21.69 13.40
N PRO A 371 -13.22 -22.61 12.70
CA PRO A 371 -11.80 -22.83 12.96
C PRO A 371 -10.91 -21.65 12.55
N ALA A 372 -11.25 -20.91 11.49
CA ALA A 372 -10.51 -19.70 11.12
C ALA A 372 -10.56 -18.64 12.22
N ALA A 373 -11.73 -18.43 12.83
CA ALA A 373 -11.92 -17.50 13.94
C ALA A 373 -11.09 -17.91 15.17
N LEU A 374 -10.95 -19.21 15.45
CA LEU A 374 -10.08 -19.69 16.54
C LEU A 374 -8.61 -19.32 16.32
N VAL A 375 -8.11 -19.35 15.07
CA VAL A 375 -6.74 -18.92 14.76
C VAL A 375 -6.58 -17.43 15.03
N VAL A 376 -7.56 -16.62 14.59
CA VAL A 376 -7.57 -15.16 14.86
C VAL A 376 -7.60 -14.88 16.37
N ASP A 377 -8.42 -15.61 17.13
CA ASP A 377 -8.50 -15.47 18.59
C ASP A 377 -7.15 -15.75 19.27
N LEU A 378 -6.43 -16.78 18.81
CA LEU A 378 -5.11 -17.10 19.33
C LEU A 378 -4.11 -15.99 19.01
N ILE A 379 -4.15 -15.44 17.79
CA ILE A 379 -3.30 -14.30 17.42
C ILE A 379 -3.62 -13.09 18.31
N GLN A 380 -4.88 -12.74 18.50
CA GLN A 380 -5.29 -11.63 19.38
C GLN A 380 -4.87 -11.85 20.84
N LYS A 381 -4.96 -13.10 21.33
CA LYS A 381 -4.60 -13.44 22.71
C LYS A 381 -3.10 -13.32 22.97
N TRP A 382 -2.26 -13.83 22.07
CA TRP A 382 -0.81 -13.90 22.28
C TRP A 382 -0.05 -12.73 21.67
N PHE A 383 -0.64 -12.05 20.69
CA PHE A 383 -0.06 -10.95 19.93
C PHE A 383 -1.08 -9.81 19.76
N SER A 384 -1.64 -9.33 20.87
CA SER A 384 -2.72 -8.33 20.90
C SER A 384 -2.41 -6.99 20.19
N SER A 385 -1.12 -6.70 19.96
CA SER A 385 -0.65 -5.54 19.21
C SER A 385 -0.47 -5.78 17.71
N ALA A 386 -0.61 -7.02 17.23
CA ALA A 386 -0.34 -7.40 15.85
C ALA A 386 -1.48 -7.08 14.88
N ILE A 387 -2.73 -7.25 15.32
CA ILE A 387 -3.93 -7.08 14.48
C ILE A 387 -5.01 -6.29 15.24
N ASP A 388 -5.92 -5.66 14.50
CA ASP A 388 -7.07 -4.98 15.09
C ASP A 388 -8.08 -6.00 15.65
N THR A 389 -8.83 -5.61 16.68
CA THR A 389 -9.94 -6.40 17.20
C THR A 389 -11.20 -6.12 16.38
N LEU A 390 -11.59 -7.09 15.55
CA LEU A 390 -12.78 -7.03 14.72
C LEU A 390 -13.88 -7.97 15.24
N GLU A 391 -15.13 -7.71 14.85
CA GLU A 391 -16.24 -8.64 15.10
C GLU A 391 -15.96 -9.97 14.38
N ARG A 392 -16.32 -11.09 15.02
CA ARG A 392 -16.16 -12.40 14.39
C ARG A 392 -17.03 -12.50 13.14
N GLU A 393 -16.43 -13.05 12.08
CA GLU A 393 -17.17 -13.33 10.85
C GLU A 393 -18.26 -14.37 11.09
N ARG A 394 -19.39 -14.17 10.42
CA ARG A 394 -20.51 -15.11 10.35
C ARG A 394 -20.88 -15.39 8.90
N ALA A 395 -21.25 -16.64 8.62
CA ALA A 395 -21.84 -17.01 7.34
C ALA A 395 -23.35 -17.10 7.47
N GLU A 396 -24.07 -16.82 6.37
CA GLU A 396 -25.51 -17.11 6.27
C GLU A 396 -25.77 -18.62 6.09
N ILE A 397 -24.76 -19.36 5.62
CA ILE A 397 -24.86 -20.78 5.27
C ILE A 397 -24.06 -21.61 6.27
N THR A 398 -24.65 -22.69 6.78
CA THR A 398 -23.96 -23.69 7.60
C THR A 398 -23.23 -24.69 6.71
N GLY A 399 -22.17 -25.31 7.23
CA GLY A 399 -21.44 -26.32 6.45
C GLY A 399 -20.52 -27.17 7.32
N VAL A 400 -19.89 -28.16 6.68
CA VAL A 400 -19.08 -29.16 7.38
C VAL A 400 -17.79 -28.55 7.93
N ARG A 401 -17.31 -29.07 9.06
CA ARG A 401 -16.01 -28.67 9.61
C ARG A 401 -14.87 -29.37 8.86
N PRO A 402 -13.69 -28.74 8.73
CA PRO A 402 -12.51 -29.40 8.18
C PRO A 402 -12.18 -30.69 8.93
N LEU A 403 -11.81 -31.73 8.18
CA LEU A 403 -11.33 -33.00 8.75
C LEU A 403 -9.82 -32.93 8.97
N LEU A 404 -9.38 -33.11 10.21
CA LEU A 404 -7.95 -33.23 10.55
C LEU A 404 -7.51 -34.69 10.40
N LEU A 405 -6.74 -35.00 9.36
CA LEU A 405 -6.27 -36.35 9.08
C LEU A 405 -5.25 -36.88 10.10
N GLY A 406 -4.59 -36.01 10.88
CA GLY A 406 -3.50 -36.38 11.79
C GLY A 406 -3.89 -37.34 12.94
N GLY A 407 -5.18 -37.58 13.17
CA GLY A 407 -5.70 -38.53 14.16
C GLY A 407 -6.30 -39.82 13.56
N LEU A 408 -6.20 -40.00 12.25
CA LEU A 408 -6.72 -41.18 11.55
C LEU A 408 -5.56 -42.08 11.15
N GLU A 409 -5.74 -43.40 11.25
CA GLU A 409 -4.89 -44.34 10.51
C GLU A 409 -5.29 -44.26 9.04
N TYR A 410 -4.39 -43.75 8.21
CA TYR A 410 -4.54 -43.72 6.76
C TYR A 410 -3.27 -44.26 6.12
N CYS A 411 -3.43 -45.02 5.04
CA CYS A 411 -2.29 -45.49 4.26
C CYS A 411 -1.86 -44.42 3.25
N LYS A 412 -0.65 -44.57 2.70
CA LYS A 412 -0.14 -43.66 1.67
C LYS A 412 -1.07 -43.60 0.45
N GLN A 413 -1.74 -44.70 0.11
CA GLN A 413 -2.73 -44.76 -0.96
C GLN A 413 -3.96 -43.90 -0.66
N ASP A 414 -4.45 -43.82 0.57
CA ASP A 414 -5.62 -42.99 0.92
C ASP A 414 -5.33 -41.50 0.70
N LEU A 415 -4.13 -41.07 1.08
CA LEU A 415 -3.68 -39.69 0.85
C LEU A 415 -3.49 -39.41 -0.65
N ILE A 416 -2.93 -40.35 -1.41
CA ILE A 416 -2.81 -40.25 -2.87
C ILE A 416 -4.20 -40.16 -3.52
N HIS A 417 -5.17 -40.96 -3.06
CA HIS A 417 -6.54 -40.90 -3.56
C HIS A 417 -7.24 -39.58 -3.24
N LEU A 418 -6.99 -39.01 -2.06
CA LEU A 418 -7.53 -37.70 -1.67
C LEU A 418 -6.90 -36.54 -2.47
N LEU A 419 -5.63 -36.67 -2.85
CA LEU A 419 -4.86 -35.65 -3.56
C LEU A 419 -4.90 -35.80 -5.08
N SER A 420 -5.31 -36.95 -5.62
CA SER A 420 -5.36 -37.18 -7.07
C SER A 420 -6.70 -36.78 -7.65
N ASP A 421 -6.68 -36.10 -8.78
CA ASP A 421 -7.89 -35.95 -9.58
C ASP A 421 -8.35 -37.33 -10.08
N THR A 422 -9.66 -37.50 -10.14
CA THR A 422 -10.34 -38.79 -10.19
C THR A 422 -9.82 -39.74 -11.29
N GLY A 423 -9.15 -40.82 -10.88
CA GLY A 423 -8.95 -42.04 -11.69
C GLY A 423 -7.62 -42.23 -12.43
N SER A 424 -6.67 -41.29 -12.40
CA SER A 424 -5.41 -41.43 -13.18
C SER A 424 -4.20 -42.00 -12.42
N GLY A 425 -4.28 -42.07 -11.07
CA GLY A 425 -3.16 -42.47 -10.22
C GLY A 425 -1.96 -41.51 -10.24
N LYS A 426 -2.04 -40.39 -10.99
CA LYS A 426 -1.13 -39.26 -10.90
C LYS A 426 -1.69 -38.25 -9.92
N VAL A 427 -0.87 -37.85 -8.95
CA VAL A 427 -1.16 -36.70 -8.08
C VAL A 427 -0.89 -35.44 -8.91
N GLU A 428 -1.85 -35.06 -9.74
CA GLU A 428 -1.92 -33.72 -10.32
C GLU A 428 -2.86 -32.91 -9.43
N MET A 429 -2.30 -31.92 -8.72
CA MET A 429 -3.13 -31.05 -7.91
C MET A 429 -4.00 -30.17 -8.82
N GLY A 430 -5.32 -30.30 -8.68
CA GLY A 430 -6.29 -29.51 -9.41
C GLY A 430 -6.38 -28.06 -8.89
N ALA A 431 -7.23 -27.24 -9.52
CA ALA A 431 -7.45 -25.85 -9.12
C ALA A 431 -8.05 -25.68 -7.70
N ASP A 432 -8.61 -26.76 -7.14
CA ASP A 432 -9.28 -26.78 -5.83
C ASP A 432 -8.37 -27.31 -4.70
N GLN A 433 -7.09 -27.56 -4.98
CA GLN A 433 -6.14 -28.12 -4.02
C GLN A 433 -4.97 -27.17 -3.80
N ALA A 434 -4.60 -26.96 -2.54
CA ALA A 434 -3.45 -26.14 -2.16
C ALA A 434 -2.66 -26.81 -1.03
N ILE A 435 -1.34 -26.77 -1.13
CA ILE A 435 -0.44 -27.14 -0.03
C ILE A 435 0.00 -25.85 0.64
N ILE A 436 -0.38 -25.71 1.91
CA ILE A 436 0.10 -24.64 2.77
C ILE A 436 1.40 -25.10 3.42
N VAL A 437 2.47 -24.34 3.18
CA VAL A 437 3.80 -24.62 3.72
C VAL A 437 4.25 -23.45 4.57
N ARG A 438 5.08 -23.74 5.58
CA ARG A 438 5.53 -22.73 6.56
C ARG A 438 6.32 -21.57 5.93
N ASN A 439 7.04 -21.81 4.84
CA ASN A 439 7.96 -20.86 4.21
C ASN A 439 8.36 -21.29 2.79
N GLU A 440 9.03 -20.40 2.05
CA GLU A 440 9.42 -20.63 0.66
C GLU A 440 10.43 -21.79 0.53
N GLU A 441 11.31 -22.01 1.52
CA GLU A 441 12.21 -23.16 1.50
C GLU A 441 11.44 -24.49 1.65
N ALA A 442 10.36 -24.51 2.44
CA ALA A 442 9.48 -25.66 2.50
C ALA A 442 8.72 -25.85 1.20
N LYS A 443 8.26 -24.76 0.57
CA LYS A 443 7.59 -24.79 -0.74
C LYS A 443 8.47 -25.39 -1.83
N GLN A 444 9.76 -25.07 -1.85
CA GLN A 444 10.70 -25.62 -2.84
C GLN A 444 11.00 -27.11 -2.64
N ARG A 445 10.74 -27.66 -1.44
CA ARG A 445 10.94 -29.08 -1.12
C ARG A 445 9.72 -29.95 -1.40
N VAL A 446 8.54 -29.32 -1.48
CA VAL A 446 7.27 -29.95 -1.86
C VAL A 446 7.17 -29.90 -3.38
#